data_AF-A0A8C4X8A4-F1
#
_entry.id   AF-A0A8C4X8A4-F1
#
_cell.length_a   1.000
_cell.length_b   1.000
_cell.length_c   1.000
_cell.angle_alpha   90.00
_cell.angle_beta   90.00
_cell.angle_gamma   90.00
#
_symmetry.space_group_name_H-M   'P 1'
#
loop_
_entity.id
_entity.type
_entity.pdbx_description
1 polymer ?
#
loop_
_entity_poly.entity_id
_entity_poly.type
_entity_poly.pdbx_seq_one_letter_code
_entity_poly.pdbx_strand_id
1 'polypeptide(L)'
;VLSGINSSKRVSWFGETNLKNTTTLLLSEDSNTLYVGARDSVVFLDVSQPGTLKLQNKVNLSPSEEEIADCTKKVDNPRLKCSNFIRILLQLNKTHYIICGTNAFKPTYMYFVR
;
A
#
# COMPACT_ATOMS: atom_id res chain seq x y z
N VAL A 1 18.75 24.00 -6.99
CA VAL A 1 18.66 23.93 -5.51
C VAL A 1 18.75 22.48 -5.08
N LEU A 2 19.96 21.88 -5.11
CA LEU A 2 20.26 20.58 -4.46
C LEU A 2 21.76 20.54 -4.11
N SER A 3 22.30 21.63 -3.56
CA SER A 3 23.69 21.74 -3.11
C SER A 3 23.79 21.49 -1.60
N GLY A 4 23.58 20.25 -1.16
CA GLY A 4 23.62 19.94 0.27
C GLY A 4 23.53 18.47 0.70
N ILE A 5 23.80 17.49 -0.18
CA ILE A 5 23.82 16.09 0.23
C ILE A 5 25.24 15.73 0.70
N ASN A 6 25.43 15.75 2.02
CA ASN A 6 26.59 15.17 2.67
C ASN A 6 26.64 13.65 2.36
N SER A 7 27.80 13.11 1.96
CA SER A 7 28.02 11.75 1.42
C SER A 7 27.71 10.57 2.36
N SER A 8 27.00 10.81 3.48
CA SER A 8 26.66 9.80 4.49
C SER A 8 25.18 9.39 4.52
N LYS A 9 24.31 10.00 3.70
CA LYS A 9 22.89 9.59 3.60
C LYS A 9 22.65 8.80 2.31
N ARG A 10 22.46 7.48 2.44
CA ARG A 10 22.04 6.60 1.35
C ARG A 10 20.54 6.75 1.13
N VAL A 11 20.15 7.22 -0.05
CA VAL A 11 18.75 7.27 -0.49
C VAL A 11 18.49 6.06 -1.38
N SER A 12 17.49 5.26 -1.03
CA SER A 12 17.03 4.12 -1.82
C SER A 12 15.66 4.39 -2.41
N TRP A 13 15.37 3.72 -3.52
CA TRP A 13 14.07 3.78 -4.18
C TRP A 13 13.52 2.37 -4.35
N PHE A 14 12.20 2.25 -4.29
CA PHE A 14 11.49 1.02 -4.58
C PHE A 14 10.39 1.33 -5.60
N GLY A 15 10.26 0.49 -6.61
CA GLY A 15 9.23 0.60 -7.63
C GLY A 15 8.98 -0.74 -8.29
N GLU A 16 7.70 -1.04 -8.54
CA GLU A 16 7.25 -2.24 -9.24
C GLU A 16 6.21 -1.81 -10.29
N THR A 17 6.22 -2.43 -11.47
CA THR A 17 5.39 -2.01 -12.63
C THR A 17 3.89 -1.87 -12.30
N ASN A 18 3.39 -2.74 -11.43
CA ASN A 18 1.98 -2.81 -11.05
C ASN A 18 1.68 -2.16 -9.69
N LEU A 19 2.63 -1.42 -9.11
CA LEU A 19 2.44 -0.70 -7.85
C LEU A 19 2.25 0.79 -8.13
N LYS A 20 1.01 1.28 -8.00
CA LYS A 20 0.62 2.67 -8.29
C LYS A 20 -0.16 3.23 -7.12
N ASN A 21 -0.25 4.56 -7.03
CA ASN A 21 -1.00 5.27 -5.98
C ASN A 21 -0.62 4.82 -4.55
N THR A 22 0.68 4.77 -4.26
CA THR A 22 1.22 4.48 -2.93
C THR A 22 1.02 5.69 -2.01
N THR A 23 -0.16 5.79 -1.39
CA THR A 23 -0.55 6.99 -0.61
C THR A 23 -0.61 6.74 0.90
N THR A 24 -0.52 5.48 1.34
CA THR A 24 -0.70 5.12 2.75
C THR A 24 0.55 4.39 3.22
N LEU A 25 1.18 4.87 4.29
CA LEU A 25 2.44 4.33 4.82
C LEU A 25 2.28 4.04 6.31
N LEU A 26 2.77 2.89 6.76
CA LEU A 26 2.82 2.51 8.17
C LEU A 26 4.14 1.80 8.43
N LEU A 27 4.95 2.36 9.33
CA LEU A 27 6.16 1.69 9.82
C LEU A 27 5.78 0.79 11.00
N SER A 28 6.26 -0.44 11.01
CA SER A 28 6.08 -1.36 12.14
C SER A 28 6.74 -0.84 13.42
N GLU A 29 6.20 -1.22 14.57
CA GLU A 29 6.75 -0.85 15.89
C GLU A 29 8.24 -1.22 16.07
N ASP A 30 8.68 -2.35 15.49
CA ASP A 30 10.09 -2.79 15.50
C ASP A 30 10.97 -2.07 14.46
N SER A 31 10.40 -1.16 13.67
CA SER A 31 11.05 -0.39 12.61
C SER A 31 11.70 -1.24 11.50
N ASN A 32 11.35 -2.52 11.39
CA ASN A 32 11.93 -3.42 10.38
C ASN A 32 11.09 -3.50 9.10
N THR A 33 9.80 -3.17 9.16
CA THR A 33 8.87 -3.34 8.05
C THR A 33 8.10 -2.05 7.77
N LEU A 34 8.17 -1.57 6.52
CA LEU A 34 7.32 -0.49 6.02
C LEU A 34 6.17 -1.10 5.21
N TYR A 35 4.95 -0.96 5.71
CA TYR A 35 3.72 -1.30 4.99
C TYR A 35 3.32 -0.13 4.10
N VAL A 36 3.11 -0.41 2.82
CA VAL A 36 2.75 0.59 1.81
C VAL A 36 1.41 0.19 1.19
N GLY A 37 0.36 0.94 1.55
CA GLY A 37 -0.95 0.85 0.94
C GLY A 37 -0.97 1.57 -0.41
N ALA A 38 -1.37 0.84 -1.43
CA ALA A 38 -1.37 1.28 -2.82
C ALA A 38 -2.75 1.10 -3.46
N ARG A 39 -2.82 1.27 -4.78
CA ARG A 39 -3.93 0.77 -5.58
C ARG A 39 -3.87 -0.77 -5.60
N ASP A 40 -5.00 -1.38 -5.28
CA ASP A 40 -5.32 -2.82 -5.36
C ASP A 40 -4.41 -3.74 -4.52
N SER A 41 -3.54 -3.17 -3.67
CA SER A 41 -2.60 -3.98 -2.88
C SER A 41 -1.99 -3.24 -1.69
N VAL A 42 -1.42 -4.02 -0.77
CA VAL A 42 -0.48 -3.57 0.26
C VAL A 42 0.84 -4.31 0.06
N VAL A 43 1.96 -3.61 0.01
CA VAL A 43 3.30 -4.20 -0.04
C VAL A 43 4.06 -3.99 1.26
N PHE A 44 4.90 -4.96 1.58
CA PHE A 44 5.62 -5.06 2.84
C PHE A 44 7.09 -4.94 2.49
N LEU A 45 7.74 -3.84 2.87
CA LEU A 45 9.13 -3.57 2.54
C LEU A 45 10.00 -3.77 3.77
N ASP A 46 11.06 -4.57 3.63
CA ASP A 46 12.16 -4.63 4.60
C ASP A 46 12.90 -3.30 4.59
N VAL A 47 12.97 -2.68 5.77
CA VAL A 47 13.69 -1.43 6.05
C VAL A 47 14.61 -1.57 7.26
N SER A 48 14.90 -2.79 7.68
CA SER A 48 15.74 -3.08 8.86
C SER A 48 17.18 -2.56 8.75
N GLN A 49 17.65 -2.29 7.53
CA GLN A 49 18.98 -1.74 7.27
C GLN A 49 18.90 -0.39 6.55
N PRO A 50 19.77 0.58 6.91
CA PRO A 50 19.82 1.88 6.24
C PRO A 50 20.04 1.75 4.74
N GLY A 51 19.14 2.36 3.95
CA GLY A 51 19.21 2.32 2.49
C GLY A 51 18.69 1.02 1.86
N THR A 52 18.09 0.12 2.63
CA THR A 52 17.42 -1.08 2.10
C THR A 52 15.92 -0.84 1.96
N LEU A 53 15.37 -1.20 0.80
CA LEU A 53 13.93 -1.29 0.54
C LEU A 53 13.68 -2.58 -0.26
N LYS A 54 13.45 -3.70 0.43
CA LYS A 54 13.28 -5.01 -0.20
C LYS A 54 11.85 -5.50 -0.04
N LEU A 55 11.19 -5.89 -1.13
CA LEU A 55 9.87 -6.51 -1.06
C LEU A 55 9.94 -7.84 -0.29
N GLN A 56 9.25 -7.92 0.84
CA GLN A 56 9.07 -9.16 1.61
C GLN A 56 7.77 -9.86 1.22
N ASN A 57 6.68 -9.11 1.09
CA ASN A 57 5.37 -9.66 0.78
C ASN A 57 4.48 -8.63 0.06
N LYS A 58 3.43 -9.12 -0.62
CA LYS A 58 2.41 -8.34 -1.28
C LYS A 58 1.05 -9.00 -1.10
N VAL A 59 0.11 -8.26 -0.54
CA VAL A 59 -1.29 -8.69 -0.40
C VAL A 59 -2.09 -8.05 -1.52
N ASN A 60 -2.73 -8.87 -2.35
CA ASN A 60 -3.66 -8.40 -3.38
C ASN A 60 -5.04 -8.15 -2.75
N LEU A 61 -5.55 -6.94 -2.97
CA LEU A 61 -6.84 -6.46 -2.46
C LEU A 61 -7.67 -5.86 -3.59
N SER A 62 -7.48 -6.36 -4.82
CA SER A 62 -8.32 -5.99 -5.96
C SER A 62 -9.78 -6.31 -5.66
N PRO A 63 -10.73 -5.44 -6.07
CA PRO A 63 -12.16 -5.78 -6.00
C PRO A 63 -12.47 -7.00 -6.87
N SER A 64 -13.55 -7.70 -6.55
CA SER A 64 -14.02 -8.81 -7.36
C SER A 64 -14.50 -8.33 -8.74
N GLU A 65 -14.56 -9.23 -9.72
CA GLU A 65 -15.08 -8.89 -11.06
C GLU A 65 -16.52 -8.37 -11.00
N GLU A 66 -17.34 -8.91 -10.09
CA GLU A 66 -18.70 -8.45 -9.84
C GLU A 66 -18.73 -7.01 -9.30
N GLU A 67 -17.87 -6.70 -8.32
CA GLU A 67 -17.77 -5.35 -7.76
C GLU A 67 -17.29 -4.33 -8.79
N ILE A 68 -16.33 -4.72 -9.64
CA ILE A 68 -15.87 -3.89 -10.75
C ILE A 68 -16.99 -3.67 -11.77
N ALA A 69 -17.72 -4.72 -12.14
CA ALA A 69 -18.83 -4.63 -13.09
C ALA A 69 -19.94 -3.71 -12.57
N ASP A 70 -20.27 -3.81 -11.28
CA ASP A 70 -21.24 -2.94 -10.61
C ASP A 70 -20.79 -1.48 -10.57
N CYS A 71 -19.52 -1.23 -10.24
CA CYS A 71 -18.96 0.11 -10.20
C CYS A 71 -18.93 0.76 -11.58
N THR A 72 -18.50 0.00 -12.60
CA THR A 72 -18.29 0.49 -13.97
C THR A 72 -19.56 1.06 -14.59
N LYS A 73 -20.72 0.53 -14.22
CA LYS A 73 -22.04 1.01 -14.67
C LYS A 73 -22.42 2.38 -14.08
N LYS A 74 -21.76 2.81 -13.00
CA LYS A 74 -22.17 3.97 -12.17
C LYS A 74 -21.23 5.17 -12.29
N VAL A 75 -20.04 5.00 -12.87
CA VAL A 75 -19.00 6.04 -12.85
C VAL A 75 -18.34 6.23 -14.20
N ASP A 76 -18.01 7.49 -14.50
CA ASP A 76 -17.14 7.81 -15.63
C ASP A 76 -15.69 7.41 -15.36
N ASN A 77 -14.97 7.03 -16.41
CA ASN A 77 -13.58 6.58 -16.36
C ASN A 77 -13.34 5.42 -15.36
N PRO A 78 -14.04 4.29 -15.52
CA PRO A 78 -14.03 3.18 -14.56
C PRO A 78 -12.63 2.60 -14.32
N ARG A 79 -11.76 2.59 -15.34
CA ARG A 79 -10.36 2.14 -15.23
C ARG A 79 -9.55 2.90 -14.17
N LEU A 80 -9.95 4.13 -13.84
CA LEU A 80 -9.27 4.97 -12.85
C LEU A 80 -9.95 4.95 -11.47
N LYS A 81 -11.23 4.59 -11.38
CA LYS A 81 -12.03 4.75 -10.16
C LYS A 81 -12.52 3.45 -9.54
N CYS A 82 -12.72 2.39 -10.33
CA CYS A 82 -13.27 1.11 -9.85
C CYS A 82 -12.21 0.15 -9.29
N SER A 83 -11.18 0.70 -8.64
CA SER A 83 -10.15 -0.06 -7.95
C SER A 83 -10.33 0.04 -6.43
N ASN A 84 -9.56 -0.75 -5.70
CA ASN A 84 -9.42 -0.62 -4.27
C ASN A 84 -8.23 0.27 -3.93
N PHE A 85 -8.47 1.52 -3.51
CA PHE A 85 -7.41 2.38 -3.02
C PHE A 85 -7.30 2.22 -1.51
N ILE A 86 -6.16 1.71 -1.03
CA ILE A 86 -5.94 1.53 0.41
C ILE A 86 -5.80 2.90 1.08
N ARG A 87 -6.67 3.17 2.05
CA ARG A 87 -6.74 4.46 2.76
C ARG A 87 -6.38 4.37 4.23
N ILE A 88 -6.55 3.19 4.83
CA ILE A 88 -6.30 2.97 6.25
C ILE A 88 -5.37 1.77 6.39
N LEU A 89 -4.27 1.97 7.10
CA LEU A 89 -3.40 0.93 7.65
C LEU A 89 -3.25 1.24 9.14
N LEU A 90 -3.83 0.41 9.98
CA LEU A 90 -3.80 0.58 11.43
C LEU A 90 -3.16 -0.64 12.08
N GLN A 91 -2.14 -0.41 12.89
CA GLN A 91 -1.59 -1.43 13.78
C GLN A 91 -2.39 -1.42 15.09
N LEU A 92 -3.07 -2.53 15.40
CA LEU A 92 -3.81 -2.69 16.66
C LEU A 92 -2.89 -3.16 17.78
N ASN A 93 -1.95 -4.05 17.44
CA ASN A 93 -0.88 -4.52 18.31
C ASN A 93 0.27 -5.07 17.45
N LYS A 94 1.29 -5.68 18.06
CA LYS A 94 2.49 -6.17 17.37
C LYS A 94 2.24 -7.02 16.12
N THR A 95 1.20 -7.85 16.13
CA THR A 95 0.92 -8.79 15.03
C THR A 95 -0.39 -8.51 14.29
N HIS A 96 -1.31 -7.72 14.86
CA HIS A 96 -2.65 -7.55 14.31
C HIS A 96 -2.84 -6.16 13.69
N TYR A 97 -3.40 -6.15 12.47
CA TYR A 97 -3.58 -4.96 11.65
C TYR A 97 -4.99 -4.91 11.06
N ILE A 98 -5.48 -3.69 10.88
CA ILE A 98 -6.66 -3.41 10.07
C ILE A 98 -6.21 -2.68 8.81
N ILE A 99 -6.70 -3.15 7.67
CA ILE A 99 -6.50 -2.52 6.38
C ILE A 99 -7.88 -2.17 5.83
N CYS A 100 -8.11 -0.91 5.45
CA CYS A 100 -9.34 -0.51 4.76
C CYS A 100 -9.03 0.16 3.43
N GLY A 101 -9.91 -0.07 2.45
CA GLY A 101 -9.81 0.55 1.15
C GLY A 101 -11.16 0.84 0.52
N THR A 102 -11.16 1.58 -0.58
CA THR A 102 -12.38 2.05 -1.25
C THR A 102 -13.16 0.95 -1.97
N ASN A 103 -12.49 -0.15 -2.32
CA ASN A 103 -13.00 -1.34 -3.00
C ASN A 103 -14.13 -1.05 -4.01
N ALA A 104 -13.80 -0.38 -5.12
CA ALA A 104 -14.74 -0.02 -6.18
C ALA A 104 -16.01 0.74 -5.69
N PHE A 105 -15.82 1.71 -4.79
CA PHE A 105 -16.89 2.47 -4.11
C PHE A 105 -17.79 1.63 -3.19
N LYS A 106 -17.36 0.44 -2.78
CA LYS A 106 -17.97 -0.38 -1.73
C LYS A 106 -16.91 -0.62 -0.63
N PRO A 107 -16.62 0.36 0.25
CA PRO A 107 -15.50 0.27 1.17
C PRO A 107 -15.49 -1.03 1.99
N THR A 108 -14.35 -1.69 2.04
CA THR A 108 -14.15 -2.94 2.80
C THR A 108 -12.97 -2.80 3.75
N TYR A 109 -12.98 -3.64 4.78
CA TYR A 109 -11.86 -3.82 5.68
C TYR A 109 -11.40 -5.28 5.62
N MET A 110 -10.11 -5.50 5.86
CA MET A 110 -9.56 -6.80 6.18
C MET A 110 -8.84 -6.72 7.52
N TYR A 111 -8.95 -7.80 8.28
CA TYR A 111 -8.11 -8.05 9.43
C TYR A 111 -6.93 -8.90 8.99
N PHE A 112 -5.72 -8.46 9.32
CA PHE A 112 -4.48 -9.14 8.95
C PHE A 112 -3.68 -9.47 10.21
N VAL A 113 -3.14 -10.69 10.25
CA VAL A 113 -2.21 -11.14 11.30
C VAL A 113 -0.88 -11.47 10.64
N ARG A 114 0.18 -10.84 11.12
CA ARG A 114 1.56 -11.09 10.71
C ARG A 114 2.12 -12.34 11.40
#